data_AF-A0A662C1N1-F1
#
_entry.id   AF-A0A662C1N1-F1
#
_cell.length_a   1.000
_cell.length_b   1.000
_cell.length_c   1.000
_cell.angle_alpha   90.00
_cell.angle_beta   90.00
_cell.angle_gamma   90.00
#
_symmetry.space_group_name_H-M   'P 1'
#
loop_
_entity.id
_entity.type
_entity.pdbx_description
1 polymer ?
#
loop_
_entity_poly.entity_id
_entity_poly.type
_entity_poly.pdbx_seq_one_letter_code
_entity_poly.pdbx_strand_id
1 'polypeptide(L)'
;MYYPSIIPHAELIVPEKYLKKLRRKLTPKKSYGGVDKNYQKKNGAGFYNREGGYNYQEETHAAFAGMIYLLDEQVGEIIKKLEDLGIAENTIIIFTSDNGPHKEGGADPDYFNSNSQLRGYKRDLYEGGIRVPMITYWPGEIAKNTTSDHISAFWDVLPTVCDLAQIKIPDYIDGISFLPELTNGTQKEHNHLYWEFHEQKGKQAVRLGDWKGVRLKMGDNPNAPIELYNLVSDIGETKNVAKKYPEIIIKMKEIMHKEHEYSSVFNFAFEKNK
;
A
#
# COMPACT_ATOMS: atom_id res chain seq x y z
N MET A 1 11.72 -6.93 -15.24
CA MET A 1 10.68 -6.04 -15.80
C MET A 1 9.98 -5.35 -14.64
N TYR A 2 9.75 -4.03 -14.71
CA TYR A 2 8.89 -3.34 -13.75
C TYR A 2 7.61 -2.92 -14.49
N TYR A 3 6.45 -3.40 -14.03
CA TYR A 3 5.15 -3.14 -14.65
C TYR A 3 4.24 -2.38 -13.66
N PRO A 4 4.34 -1.04 -13.60
CA PRO A 4 3.56 -0.23 -12.66
C PRO A 4 2.15 0.01 -13.20
N SER A 5 1.24 -0.94 -12.95
CA SER A 5 -0.18 -0.70 -13.22
C SER A 5 -0.68 0.50 -12.42
N ILE A 6 -1.39 1.41 -13.09
CA ILE A 6 -2.02 2.57 -12.44
C ILE A 6 -3.40 2.23 -11.86
N ILE A 7 -4.01 1.12 -12.26
CA ILE A 7 -5.30 0.69 -11.74
C ILE A 7 -5.08 -0.16 -10.47
N PRO A 8 -5.90 0.01 -9.42
CA PRO A 8 -7.22 0.65 -9.42
C PRO A 8 -7.24 2.14 -9.01
N HIS A 9 -6.12 2.86 -9.04
CA HIS A 9 -6.08 4.27 -8.64
C HIS A 9 -7.09 5.13 -9.44
N ALA A 10 -7.59 6.20 -8.81
CA ALA A 10 -8.43 7.17 -9.49
C ALA A 10 -7.73 7.81 -10.71
N GLU A 11 -8.45 8.22 -11.75
CA GLU A 11 -9.93 8.23 -11.90
C GLU A 11 -10.54 6.85 -12.14
N LEU A 12 -11.75 6.63 -11.63
CA LEU A 12 -12.46 5.36 -11.78
C LEU A 12 -13.05 5.22 -13.19
N ILE A 13 -12.19 4.88 -14.15
CA ILE A 13 -12.53 4.72 -15.56
C ILE A 13 -12.04 3.36 -16.02
N VAL A 14 -12.92 2.62 -16.67
CA VAL A 14 -12.63 1.29 -17.19
C VAL A 14 -13.36 1.10 -18.53
N PRO A 15 -12.82 0.33 -19.49
CA PRO A 15 -13.53 0.05 -20.73
C PRO A 15 -14.94 -0.50 -20.50
N GLU A 16 -15.89 -0.07 -21.32
CA GLU A 16 -17.32 -0.40 -21.19
C GLU A 16 -17.59 -1.92 -21.08
N LYS A 17 -16.75 -2.76 -21.70
CA LYS A 17 -16.86 -4.23 -21.60
C LYS A 17 -16.73 -4.75 -20.15
N TYR A 18 -15.97 -4.06 -19.29
CA TYR A 18 -15.83 -4.41 -17.87
C TYR A 18 -16.96 -3.78 -17.05
N LEU A 19 -17.24 -2.50 -17.28
CA LEU A 19 -18.29 -1.78 -16.56
C LEU A 19 -19.65 -2.49 -16.73
N LYS A 20 -20.01 -2.86 -17.96
CA LYS A 20 -21.26 -3.56 -18.27
C LYS A 20 -21.41 -4.90 -17.55
N LYS A 21 -20.31 -5.63 -17.27
CA LYS A 21 -20.36 -6.92 -16.55
C LYS A 21 -20.88 -6.76 -15.11
N LEU A 22 -20.63 -5.60 -14.50
CA LEU A 22 -20.89 -5.32 -13.07
C LEU A 22 -21.96 -4.24 -12.86
N ARG A 23 -22.31 -3.49 -13.91
CA ARG A 23 -23.37 -2.50 -13.95
C ARG A 23 -24.66 -3.06 -13.34
N ARG A 24 -25.24 -2.32 -12.40
CA ARG A 24 -26.47 -2.66 -11.66
C ARG A 24 -26.42 -3.95 -10.83
N LYS A 25 -25.27 -4.63 -10.73
CA LYS A 25 -25.10 -5.81 -9.84
C LYS A 25 -24.63 -5.43 -8.43
N LEU A 26 -24.01 -4.27 -8.28
CA LEU A 26 -23.49 -3.77 -7.01
C LEU A 26 -24.48 -2.74 -6.43
N THR A 27 -24.98 -3.03 -5.23
CA THR A 27 -25.92 -2.17 -4.49
C THR A 27 -25.41 -1.90 -3.07
N PRO A 28 -25.68 -0.71 -2.49
CA PRO A 28 -26.37 0.42 -3.13
C PRO A 28 -25.49 1.06 -4.22
N LYS A 29 -26.11 1.68 -5.21
CA LYS A 29 -25.36 2.42 -6.24
C LYS A 29 -24.65 3.60 -5.61
N LYS A 30 -23.45 3.90 -6.10
CA LYS A 30 -22.68 5.09 -5.74
C LYS A 30 -22.22 5.81 -7.00
N SER A 31 -22.41 7.12 -7.00
CA SER A 31 -21.89 8.03 -8.03
C SER A 31 -20.90 9.00 -7.41
N TYR A 32 -19.91 9.42 -8.17
CA TYR A 32 -19.01 10.51 -7.83
C TYR A 32 -19.25 11.68 -8.77
N GLY A 33 -19.65 12.80 -8.20
CA GLY A 33 -20.05 14.01 -8.93
C GLY A 33 -18.91 14.67 -9.73
N GLY A 34 -17.66 14.29 -9.48
CA GLY A 34 -16.52 15.10 -9.89
C GLY A 34 -16.47 16.42 -9.12
N VAL A 35 -15.61 17.32 -9.57
CA VAL A 35 -15.39 18.66 -8.99
C VAL A 35 -15.78 19.79 -9.95
N ASP A 36 -16.15 19.46 -11.18
CA ASP A 36 -16.55 20.42 -12.20
C ASP A 36 -17.99 20.88 -11.95
N LYS A 37 -18.15 22.09 -11.42
CA LYS A 37 -19.46 22.70 -11.13
C LYS A 37 -20.29 23.01 -12.39
N ASN A 38 -19.66 22.98 -13.56
CA ASN A 38 -20.21 23.39 -14.84
C ASN A 38 -20.44 22.22 -15.81
N TYR A 39 -20.91 21.06 -15.32
CA TYR A 39 -21.41 20.02 -16.23
C TYR A 39 -22.61 20.55 -17.02
N GLN A 40 -22.35 21.07 -18.23
CA GLN A 40 -23.38 21.36 -19.23
C GLN A 40 -23.27 20.32 -20.34
N LYS A 41 -24.24 19.40 -20.40
CA LYS A 41 -24.50 18.62 -21.61
C LYS A 41 -24.86 19.60 -22.73
N LYS A 42 -23.89 19.99 -23.56
CA LYS A 42 -24.17 20.57 -24.88
C LYS A 42 -23.84 19.52 -25.94
N ASN A 43 -24.86 19.08 -26.67
CA ASN A 43 -24.76 18.32 -27.92
C ASN A 43 -23.93 17.02 -27.89
N GLY A 44 -23.91 16.30 -26.77
CA GLY A 44 -23.30 14.96 -26.70
C GLY A 44 -21.76 14.92 -26.76
N ALA A 45 -21.10 16.07 -26.84
CA ALA A 45 -19.65 16.22 -26.77
C ALA A 45 -19.31 17.36 -25.79
N GLY A 46 -19.13 17.02 -24.51
CA GLY A 46 -18.70 17.97 -23.50
C GLY A 46 -17.18 18.05 -23.43
N PHE A 47 -16.63 19.27 -23.37
CA PHE A 47 -15.25 19.50 -22.96
C PHE A 47 -15.22 19.68 -21.43
N TYR A 48 -14.36 18.93 -20.75
CA TYR A 48 -14.13 19.04 -19.31
C TYR A 48 -13.25 20.26 -19.03
N ASN A 49 -13.81 21.34 -18.48
CA ASN A 49 -13.00 22.33 -17.76
C ASN A 49 -12.69 21.72 -16.40
N ARG A 50 -11.54 21.04 -16.29
CA ARG A 50 -11.14 20.29 -15.10
C ARG A 50 -10.73 21.25 -13.97
N GLU A 51 -11.67 21.60 -13.08
CA GLU A 51 -11.42 22.44 -11.91
C GLU A 51 -10.85 21.65 -10.71
N GLY A 52 -10.72 20.31 -10.81
CA GLY A 52 -9.94 19.55 -9.83
C GLY A 52 -9.66 18.09 -10.16
N GLY A 53 -9.33 17.31 -9.12
CA GLY A 53 -8.51 16.11 -9.25
C GLY A 53 -9.08 14.96 -10.07
N TYR A 54 -10.40 14.74 -10.11
CA TYR A 54 -11.00 13.53 -10.68
C TYR A 54 -12.35 13.77 -11.40
N ASN A 55 -12.56 13.11 -12.53
CA ASN A 55 -13.78 13.16 -13.36
C ASN A 55 -15.02 12.56 -12.67
N TYR A 56 -16.19 12.96 -13.18
CA TYR A 56 -17.48 12.33 -12.85
C TYR A 56 -17.49 10.84 -13.19
N GLN A 57 -18.07 10.02 -12.31
CA GLN A 57 -18.33 8.60 -12.55
C GLN A 57 -19.70 8.23 -11.96
N GLU A 58 -20.63 7.82 -12.82
CA GLU A 58 -22.01 7.49 -12.44
C GLU A 58 -22.09 6.22 -11.57
N GLU A 59 -21.24 5.23 -11.84
CA GLU A 59 -21.31 3.89 -11.23
C GLU A 59 -19.97 3.49 -10.62
N THR A 60 -19.52 4.20 -9.57
CA THR A 60 -18.15 4.08 -9.03
C THR A 60 -17.82 2.68 -8.53
N HIS A 61 -18.76 1.99 -7.88
CA HIS A 61 -18.54 0.61 -7.45
C HIS A 61 -18.31 -0.33 -8.65
N ALA A 62 -19.13 -0.22 -9.70
CA ALA A 62 -18.98 -1.06 -10.89
C ALA A 62 -17.70 -0.72 -11.66
N ALA A 63 -17.32 0.56 -11.72
CA ALA A 63 -16.07 1.00 -12.33
C ALA A 63 -14.85 0.46 -11.57
N PHE A 64 -14.79 0.63 -10.24
CA PHE A 64 -13.70 0.15 -9.40
C PHE A 64 -13.53 -1.37 -9.50
N ALA A 65 -14.60 -2.13 -9.32
CA ALA A 65 -14.54 -3.60 -9.45
C ALA A 65 -14.20 -4.03 -10.90
N GLY A 66 -14.60 -3.25 -11.91
CA GLY A 66 -14.19 -3.46 -13.29
C GLY A 66 -12.69 -3.26 -13.50
N MET A 67 -12.08 -2.27 -12.84
CA MET A 67 -10.63 -2.04 -12.88
C MET A 67 -9.86 -3.20 -12.23
N ILE A 68 -10.34 -3.72 -11.09
CA ILE A 68 -9.77 -4.92 -10.47
C ILE A 68 -9.84 -6.12 -11.42
N TYR A 69 -10.98 -6.31 -12.08
CA TYR A 69 -11.14 -7.39 -13.05
C TYR A 69 -10.21 -7.24 -14.26
N LEU A 70 -10.01 -6.02 -14.76
CA LEU A 70 -9.04 -5.75 -15.82
C LEU A 70 -7.60 -6.04 -15.36
N LEU A 71 -7.23 -5.64 -14.14
CA LEU A 71 -5.92 -5.93 -13.57
C LEU A 71 -5.67 -7.44 -13.47
N ASP A 72 -6.68 -8.20 -13.02
CA ASP A 72 -6.63 -9.66 -12.95
C ASP A 72 -6.42 -10.30 -14.33
N GLU A 73 -7.17 -9.87 -15.36
CA GLU A 73 -6.95 -10.32 -16.74
C GLU A 73 -5.53 -9.98 -17.23
N GLN A 74 -5.01 -8.78 -16.95
CA GLN A 74 -3.66 -8.37 -17.35
C GLN A 74 -2.57 -9.20 -16.67
N VAL A 75 -2.73 -9.56 -15.40
CA VAL A 75 -1.82 -10.50 -14.72
C VAL A 75 -1.88 -11.87 -15.39
N GLY A 76 -3.07 -12.36 -15.72
CA GLY A 76 -3.26 -13.61 -16.47
C GLY A 76 -2.59 -13.61 -17.84
N GLU A 77 -2.67 -12.50 -18.58
CA GLU A 77 -1.99 -12.32 -19.87
C GLU A 77 -0.47 -12.41 -19.74
N ILE A 78 0.11 -11.82 -18.68
CA ILE A 78 1.55 -11.89 -18.41
C ILE A 78 1.97 -13.33 -18.11
N ILE A 79 1.27 -14.02 -17.20
CA ILE A 79 1.57 -15.41 -16.83
C ILE A 79 1.49 -16.32 -18.06
N LYS A 80 0.38 -16.23 -18.80
CA LYS A 80 0.19 -17.01 -20.03
C LYS A 80 1.31 -16.74 -21.04
N LYS A 81 1.74 -15.48 -21.18
CA LYS A 81 2.82 -15.15 -22.12
C LYS A 81 4.15 -15.78 -21.72
N LEU A 82 4.46 -15.86 -20.42
CA LEU A 82 5.67 -16.52 -19.93
C LEU A 82 5.63 -18.04 -20.17
N GLU A 83 4.45 -18.66 -20.02
CA GLU A 83 4.21 -20.08 -20.35
C GLU A 83 4.37 -20.34 -21.86
N ASP A 84 3.72 -19.54 -22.71
CA ASP A 84 3.80 -19.67 -24.17
C ASP A 84 5.24 -19.47 -24.70
N LEU A 85 6.06 -18.69 -23.99
CA LEU A 85 7.48 -18.50 -24.29
C LEU A 85 8.39 -19.59 -23.71
N GLY A 86 7.88 -20.47 -22.85
CA GLY A 86 8.66 -21.53 -22.20
C GLY A 86 9.66 -21.03 -21.15
N ILE A 87 9.46 -19.83 -20.58
CA ILE A 87 10.38 -19.21 -19.61
C ILE A 87 9.76 -19.07 -18.20
N ALA A 88 8.57 -19.60 -17.97
CA ALA A 88 7.84 -19.46 -16.71
C ALA A 88 8.62 -20.01 -15.49
N GLU A 89 9.26 -21.17 -15.59
CA GLU A 89 10.04 -21.76 -14.47
C GLU A 89 11.30 -20.95 -14.12
N ASN A 90 11.83 -20.18 -15.08
CA ASN A 90 12.98 -19.29 -14.87
C ASN A 90 12.56 -17.82 -14.65
N THR A 91 11.30 -17.57 -14.30
CA THR A 91 10.78 -16.21 -14.09
C THR A 91 10.03 -16.13 -12.77
N ILE A 92 10.57 -15.36 -11.82
CA ILE A 92 9.85 -14.94 -10.63
C ILE A 92 8.91 -13.77 -10.94
N ILE A 93 7.67 -13.86 -10.47
CA ILE A 93 6.67 -12.78 -10.51
C ILE A 93 6.37 -12.38 -9.07
N ILE A 94 6.52 -11.09 -8.75
CA ILE A 94 6.11 -10.51 -7.47
C ILE A 94 4.98 -9.51 -7.77
N PHE A 95 3.78 -9.81 -7.28
CA PHE A 95 2.61 -8.93 -7.36
C PHE A 95 2.41 -8.25 -6.01
N THR A 96 2.33 -6.92 -6.00
CA THR A 96 2.11 -6.13 -4.78
C THR A 96 1.44 -4.78 -5.06
N SER A 97 1.20 -3.99 -4.01
CA SER A 97 0.62 -2.63 -4.07
C SER A 97 1.55 -1.61 -3.42
N ASP A 98 1.46 -0.35 -3.83
CA ASP A 98 2.28 0.75 -3.31
C ASP A 98 1.83 1.24 -1.92
N ASN A 99 0.54 1.15 -1.65
CA ASN A 99 -0.10 1.54 -0.39
C ASN A 99 -1.42 0.77 -0.20
N GLY A 100 -2.03 0.94 0.99
CA GLY A 100 -3.39 0.49 1.28
C GLY A 100 -4.45 1.14 0.38
N PRO A 101 -5.73 0.72 0.50
CA PRO A 101 -6.78 1.15 -0.40
C PRO A 101 -7.09 2.65 -0.27
N HIS A 102 -7.65 3.23 -1.31
CA HIS A 102 -7.77 4.68 -1.47
C HIS A 102 -9.25 5.11 -1.53
N LYS A 103 -9.55 6.39 -1.24
CA LYS A 103 -10.93 6.95 -1.27
C LYS A 103 -11.15 7.96 -2.41
N GLU A 104 -10.08 8.28 -3.11
CA GLU A 104 -10.02 9.24 -4.21
C GLU A 104 -10.94 8.84 -5.38
N GLY A 105 -11.43 9.85 -6.11
CA GLY A 105 -12.25 9.63 -7.31
C GLY A 105 -13.56 8.87 -7.08
N GLY A 106 -14.07 8.83 -5.84
CA GLY A 106 -15.30 8.11 -5.51
C GLY A 106 -15.10 6.64 -5.13
N ALA A 107 -13.86 6.19 -4.98
CA ALA A 107 -13.55 4.86 -4.48
C ALA A 107 -14.21 4.62 -3.11
N ASP A 108 -14.50 3.36 -2.83
CA ASP A 108 -15.28 2.97 -1.66
C ASP A 108 -14.70 1.72 -0.99
N PRO A 109 -13.55 1.87 -0.30
CA PRO A 109 -12.89 0.74 0.32
C PRO A 109 -13.74 0.09 1.42
N ASP A 110 -14.66 0.83 2.04
CA ASP A 110 -15.56 0.30 3.07
C ASP A 110 -16.62 -0.61 2.47
N TYR A 111 -17.19 -0.22 1.32
CA TYR A 111 -18.13 -1.06 0.58
C TYR A 111 -17.52 -2.41 0.17
N PHE A 112 -16.27 -2.40 -0.29
CA PHE A 112 -15.55 -3.60 -0.72
C PHE A 112 -14.79 -4.32 0.39
N ASN A 113 -14.83 -3.81 1.63
CA ASN A 113 -14.03 -4.30 2.75
C ASN A 113 -12.53 -4.44 2.39
N SER A 114 -11.97 -3.46 1.66
CA SER A 114 -10.67 -3.57 0.98
C SER A 114 -9.46 -3.67 1.92
N ASN A 115 -9.61 -3.26 3.17
CA ASN A 115 -8.61 -3.37 4.24
C ASN A 115 -9.07 -4.27 5.39
N SER A 116 -10.19 -4.99 5.25
CA SER A 116 -10.73 -5.88 6.28
C SER A 116 -10.82 -5.19 7.66
N GLN A 117 -10.40 -5.87 8.72
CA GLN A 117 -10.31 -5.34 10.08
C GLN A 117 -9.17 -4.32 10.31
N LEU A 118 -8.34 -4.03 9.30
CA LEU A 118 -7.18 -3.15 9.46
C LEU A 118 -7.61 -1.69 9.41
N ARG A 119 -7.04 -0.88 10.30
CA ARG A 119 -7.41 0.54 10.43
C ARG A 119 -6.69 1.40 9.41
N GLY A 120 -7.40 2.41 8.89
CA GLY A 120 -6.82 3.43 8.02
C GLY A 120 -6.77 3.04 6.55
N TYR A 121 -6.41 4.02 5.72
CA TYR A 121 -6.39 3.92 4.25
C TYR A 121 -5.09 4.53 3.72
N LYS A 122 -4.95 4.66 2.40
CA LYS A 122 -3.87 5.44 1.77
C LYS A 122 -3.60 6.76 2.53
N ARG A 123 -2.32 7.03 2.80
CA ARG A 123 -1.76 8.12 3.64
C ARG A 123 -1.80 7.90 5.16
N ASP A 124 -2.45 6.86 5.66
CA ASP A 124 -2.36 6.49 7.07
C ASP A 124 -1.16 5.57 7.32
N LEU A 125 -0.57 5.66 8.51
CA LEU A 125 0.49 4.74 8.96
C LEU A 125 -0.06 3.62 9.87
N TYR A 126 -1.39 3.52 9.97
CA TYR A 126 -2.08 2.35 10.52
C TYR A 126 -2.02 1.18 9.52
N GLU A 127 -2.26 -0.05 9.97
CA GLU A 127 -2.08 -1.27 9.17
C GLU A 127 -2.85 -1.24 7.85
N GLY A 128 -4.06 -0.67 7.83
CA GLY A 128 -4.85 -0.56 6.61
C GLY A 128 -4.28 0.44 5.59
N GLY A 129 -3.35 1.31 5.99
CA GLY A 129 -2.68 2.24 5.07
C GLY A 129 -1.36 1.73 4.50
N ILE A 130 -0.67 0.82 5.21
CA ILE A 130 0.69 0.35 4.85
C ILE A 130 0.80 -1.16 4.62
N ARG A 131 -0.12 -1.99 5.14
CA ARG A 131 -0.12 -3.43 4.88
C ARG A 131 -0.80 -3.68 3.53
N VAL A 132 -0.06 -4.28 2.62
CA VAL A 132 -0.47 -4.51 1.22
C VAL A 132 -0.38 -5.99 0.86
N PRO A 133 -1.09 -6.47 -0.17
CA PRO A 133 -0.87 -7.82 -0.67
C PRO A 133 0.55 -7.97 -1.21
N MET A 134 1.16 -9.13 -0.99
CA MET A 134 2.34 -9.58 -1.73
C MET A 134 2.11 -11.05 -2.11
N ILE A 135 2.13 -11.34 -3.40
CA ILE A 135 2.01 -12.69 -3.94
C ILE A 135 3.23 -12.94 -4.82
N THR A 136 3.96 -14.00 -4.53
CA THR A 136 5.12 -14.40 -5.32
C THR A 136 4.83 -15.72 -6.03
N TYR A 137 5.09 -15.74 -7.33
CA TYR A 137 4.93 -16.92 -8.18
C TYR A 137 6.28 -17.23 -8.85
N TRP A 138 6.83 -18.39 -8.54
CA TRP A 138 8.05 -18.90 -9.15
C TRP A 138 7.97 -20.43 -9.22
N PRO A 139 7.45 -20.97 -10.34
CA PRO A 139 7.29 -22.41 -10.52
C PRO A 139 8.61 -23.15 -10.37
N GLY A 140 8.61 -24.25 -9.62
CA GLY A 140 9.80 -25.09 -9.40
C GLY A 140 10.57 -24.71 -8.13
N GLU A 141 10.58 -23.44 -7.75
CA GLU A 141 11.33 -22.94 -6.58
C GLU A 141 10.43 -22.72 -5.35
N ILE A 142 9.23 -22.16 -5.56
CA ILE A 142 8.28 -21.89 -4.48
C ILE A 142 7.26 -23.03 -4.39
N ALA A 143 7.07 -23.57 -3.19
CA ALA A 143 6.05 -24.57 -2.92
C ALA A 143 4.64 -24.01 -3.20
N LYS A 144 3.81 -24.78 -3.92
CA LYS A 144 2.45 -24.35 -4.28
C LYS A 144 1.57 -24.25 -3.04
N ASN A 145 0.65 -23.27 -3.04
CA ASN A 145 -0.38 -23.09 -2.01
C ASN A 145 0.19 -22.91 -0.59
N THR A 146 1.36 -22.29 -0.47
CA THR A 146 1.92 -21.89 0.83
C THR A 146 1.61 -20.44 1.15
N THR A 147 1.67 -20.11 2.44
CA THR A 147 1.56 -18.75 2.97
C THR A 147 2.67 -18.52 3.96
N SER A 148 3.10 -17.27 4.10
CA SER A 148 4.11 -16.87 5.10
C SER A 148 3.57 -15.71 5.94
N ASP A 149 3.87 -15.76 7.23
CA ASP A 149 3.63 -14.67 8.18
C ASP A 149 4.90 -13.81 8.39
N HIS A 150 5.95 -14.02 7.57
CA HIS A 150 7.19 -13.25 7.62
C HIS A 150 6.91 -11.76 7.44
N ILE A 151 7.41 -10.96 8.38
CA ILE A 151 7.22 -9.50 8.38
C ILE A 151 8.25 -8.88 7.44
N SER A 152 7.78 -8.40 6.29
CA SER A 152 8.57 -7.72 5.28
C SER A 152 7.99 -6.34 4.94
N ALA A 153 8.81 -5.49 4.33
CA ALA A 153 8.44 -4.19 3.77
C ALA A 153 8.90 -4.07 2.32
N PHE A 154 8.35 -3.12 1.56
CA PHE A 154 8.63 -2.98 0.12
C PHE A 154 10.13 -2.77 -0.19
N TRP A 155 10.88 -2.13 0.72
CA TRP A 155 12.32 -1.93 0.55
C TRP A 155 13.14 -3.23 0.64
N ASP A 156 12.55 -4.35 1.05
CA ASP A 156 13.16 -5.69 1.01
C ASP A 156 13.21 -6.28 -0.41
N VAL A 157 12.48 -5.71 -1.37
CA VAL A 157 12.51 -6.14 -2.77
C VAL A 157 13.90 -5.92 -3.38
N LEU A 158 14.56 -4.79 -3.06
CA LEU A 158 15.88 -4.48 -3.59
C LEU A 158 16.94 -5.54 -3.25
N PRO A 159 17.20 -5.88 -1.97
CA PRO A 159 18.18 -6.91 -1.62
C PRO A 159 17.75 -8.29 -2.14
N THR A 160 16.45 -8.59 -2.19
CA THR A 160 15.95 -9.85 -2.77
C THR A 160 16.30 -9.97 -4.26
N VAL A 161 16.12 -8.90 -5.03
CA VAL A 161 16.51 -8.86 -6.45
C VAL A 161 18.03 -8.93 -6.61
N CYS A 162 18.81 -8.31 -5.71
CA CYS A 162 20.27 -8.43 -5.70
C CYS A 162 20.72 -9.89 -5.50
N ASP A 163 20.14 -10.60 -4.54
CA ASP A 163 20.43 -12.02 -4.30
C ASP A 163 20.08 -12.89 -5.51
N LEU A 164 18.89 -12.70 -6.09
CA LEU A 164 18.46 -13.39 -7.31
C LEU A 164 19.41 -13.17 -8.48
N ALA A 165 19.90 -11.93 -8.64
CA ALA A 165 20.85 -11.56 -9.69
C ALA A 165 22.31 -11.90 -9.34
N GLN A 166 22.57 -12.43 -8.14
CA GLN A 166 23.91 -12.73 -7.62
C GLN A 166 24.87 -11.52 -7.67
N ILE A 167 24.35 -10.35 -7.30
CA ILE A 167 25.12 -9.10 -7.25
C ILE A 167 25.26 -8.61 -5.80
N LYS A 168 26.28 -7.77 -5.56
CA LYS A 168 26.50 -7.20 -4.23
C LYS A 168 25.29 -6.34 -3.81
N ILE A 169 24.73 -6.64 -2.64
CA ILE A 169 23.74 -5.80 -1.96
C ILE A 169 24.42 -4.50 -1.51
N PRO A 170 23.85 -3.32 -1.77
CA PRO A 170 24.39 -2.06 -1.27
C PRO A 170 24.36 -1.99 0.27
N ASP A 171 25.40 -1.43 0.89
CA ASP A 171 25.55 -1.42 2.36
C ASP A 171 24.73 -0.30 3.04
N TYR A 172 24.01 0.53 2.28
CA TYR A 172 23.28 1.74 2.72
C TYR A 172 21.75 1.63 2.61
N ILE A 173 21.22 0.41 2.72
CA ILE A 173 19.79 0.13 2.61
C ILE A 173 19.25 -0.48 3.91
N ASP A 174 17.96 -0.29 4.16
CA ASP A 174 17.29 -0.87 5.32
C ASP A 174 16.77 -2.30 5.09
N GLY A 175 16.71 -2.71 3.81
CA GLY A 175 16.07 -3.96 3.42
C GLY A 175 16.86 -5.21 3.79
N ILE A 176 16.12 -6.29 4.04
CA ILE A 176 16.62 -7.64 4.21
C ILE A 176 15.99 -8.52 3.13
N SER A 177 16.80 -9.27 2.40
CA SER A 177 16.29 -10.21 1.40
C SER A 177 15.32 -11.21 2.01
N PHE A 178 14.17 -11.40 1.38
CA PHE A 178 13.19 -12.44 1.70
C PHE A 178 13.33 -13.67 0.79
N LEU A 179 14.38 -13.76 -0.03
CA LEU A 179 14.63 -14.93 -0.87
C LEU A 179 14.66 -16.25 -0.06
N PRO A 180 15.32 -16.32 1.12
CA PRO A 180 15.31 -17.54 1.93
C PRO A 180 13.89 -17.99 2.31
N GLU A 181 12.99 -17.06 2.67
CA GLU A 181 11.59 -17.38 2.97
C GLU A 181 10.89 -18.05 1.78
N LEU A 182 11.15 -17.56 0.56
CA LEU A 182 10.54 -18.11 -0.66
C LEU A 182 11.03 -19.53 -0.99
N THR A 183 12.29 -19.83 -0.66
CA THR A 183 12.95 -21.09 -1.04
C THR A 183 13.18 -22.03 0.16
N ASN A 184 12.42 -21.87 1.25
CA ASN A 184 12.52 -22.68 2.49
C ASN A 184 13.93 -22.68 3.15
N GLY A 185 14.64 -21.56 3.07
CA GLY A 185 15.90 -21.31 3.76
C GLY A 185 15.71 -20.67 5.14
N THR A 186 16.83 -20.38 5.82
CA THR A 186 16.81 -19.66 7.09
C THR A 186 16.58 -18.16 6.85
N GLN A 187 15.36 -17.69 7.10
CA GLN A 187 15.00 -16.29 6.92
C GLN A 187 15.50 -15.42 8.09
N LYS A 188 16.12 -14.29 7.75
CA LYS A 188 16.48 -13.26 8.74
C LYS A 188 15.30 -12.33 8.98
N GLU A 189 15.11 -11.91 10.23
CA GLU A 189 14.06 -10.97 10.62
C GLU A 189 14.59 -9.55 10.78
N HIS A 190 13.69 -8.58 10.60
CA HIS A 190 13.92 -7.18 10.95
C HIS A 190 13.86 -6.99 12.46
N ASN A 191 14.80 -6.23 13.02
CA ASN A 191 14.71 -5.81 14.43
C ASN A 191 13.52 -4.87 14.64
N HIS A 192 13.29 -3.96 13.68
CA HIS A 192 12.15 -3.07 13.61
C HIS A 192 11.93 -2.63 12.16
N LEU A 193 10.73 -2.14 11.87
CA LEU A 193 10.42 -1.41 10.63
C LEU A 193 10.01 0.01 10.97
N TYR A 194 10.34 0.97 10.11
CA TYR A 194 10.09 2.39 10.30
C TYR A 194 9.43 3.02 9.08
N TRP A 195 8.42 3.85 9.30
CA TRP A 195 7.76 4.64 8.26
C TRP A 195 7.64 6.09 8.69
N GLU A 196 7.75 6.97 7.71
CA GLU A 196 7.57 8.41 7.87
C GLU A 196 6.72 8.96 6.73
N PHE A 197 5.82 9.90 7.04
CA PHE A 197 5.02 10.57 6.03
C PHE A 197 4.76 12.04 6.40
N HIS A 198 5.14 12.97 5.54
CA HIS A 198 5.15 14.40 5.87
C HIS A 198 3.80 15.11 5.65
N GLU A 199 2.91 14.57 4.81
CA GLU A 199 1.58 15.16 4.63
C GLU A 199 0.73 15.03 5.90
N GLN A 200 -0.43 15.70 5.91
CA GLN A 200 -1.39 15.65 7.01
C GLN A 200 -0.74 15.97 8.37
N LYS A 201 0.15 16.97 8.34
CA LYS A 201 0.91 17.50 9.47
C LYS A 201 1.96 16.54 10.03
N GLY A 202 2.46 15.59 9.24
CA GLY A 202 3.58 14.75 9.63
C GLY A 202 3.19 13.58 10.54
N LYS A 203 3.67 12.40 10.18
CA LYS A 203 3.40 11.13 10.85
C LYS A 203 4.65 10.25 10.86
N GLN A 204 4.74 9.40 11.86
CA GLN A 204 5.71 8.31 11.91
C GLN A 204 5.05 7.03 12.44
N ALA A 205 5.59 5.89 12.06
CA ALA A 205 5.25 4.61 12.65
C ALA A 205 6.48 3.72 12.82
N VAL A 206 6.48 2.92 13.87
CA VAL A 206 7.48 1.88 14.13
C VAL A 206 6.76 0.58 14.38
N ARG A 207 7.23 -0.51 13.78
CA ARG A 207 6.88 -1.88 14.19
C ARG A 207 8.09 -2.53 14.86
N LEU A 208 7.90 -3.02 16.07
CA LEU A 208 8.91 -3.71 16.89
C LEU A 208 8.30 -5.04 17.36
N GLY A 209 8.55 -6.11 16.59
CA GLY A 209 7.86 -7.40 16.75
C GLY A 209 6.34 -7.23 16.65
N ASP A 210 5.64 -7.63 17.72
CA ASP A 210 4.18 -7.51 17.84
C ASP A 210 3.70 -6.09 18.13
N TRP A 211 4.59 -5.18 18.52
CA TRP A 211 4.22 -3.83 18.93
C TRP A 211 4.28 -2.88 17.75
N LYS A 212 3.29 -1.98 17.70
CA LYS A 212 3.29 -0.89 16.73
C LYS A 212 3.05 0.45 17.42
N GLY A 213 4.00 1.37 17.22
CA GLY A 213 3.91 2.76 17.65
C GLY A 213 3.50 3.65 16.49
N VAL A 214 2.53 4.54 16.68
CA VAL A 214 2.10 5.52 15.67
C VAL A 214 2.12 6.92 16.28
N ARG A 215 2.81 7.86 15.63
CA ARG A 215 2.92 9.27 16.02
C ARG A 215 2.31 10.13 14.92
N LEU A 216 1.39 11.03 15.27
CA LEU A 216 0.64 11.83 14.31
C LEU A 216 0.74 13.33 14.60
N LYS A 217 0.48 14.14 13.58
CA LYS A 217 0.35 15.61 13.67
C LYS A 217 1.59 16.28 14.28
N MET A 218 2.78 15.81 13.91
CA MET A 218 4.04 16.32 14.44
C MET A 218 4.31 17.79 14.07
N GLY A 219 3.70 18.28 12.99
CA GLY A 219 3.70 19.70 12.64
C GLY A 219 2.95 20.59 13.63
N ASP A 220 1.99 20.05 14.39
CA ASP A 220 1.34 20.76 15.49
C ASP A 220 2.16 20.64 16.80
N ASN A 221 2.79 19.47 17.02
CA ASN A 221 3.64 19.20 18.18
C ASN A 221 4.75 18.21 17.82
N PRO A 222 6.03 18.63 17.73
CA PRO A 222 7.15 17.74 17.42
C PRO A 222 7.29 16.57 18.42
N ASN A 223 6.78 16.74 19.63
CA ASN A 223 6.74 15.74 20.70
C ASN A 223 5.34 15.13 20.86
N ALA A 224 4.55 15.04 19.78
CA ALA A 224 3.23 14.43 19.79
C ALA A 224 3.26 13.03 20.44
N PRO A 225 2.23 12.67 21.23
CA PRO A 225 2.19 11.38 21.89
C PRO A 225 2.21 10.24 20.87
N ILE A 226 2.86 9.14 21.25
CA ILE A 226 2.84 7.89 20.49
C ILE A 226 1.64 7.06 20.95
N GLU A 227 0.80 6.67 20.01
CA GLU A 227 -0.18 5.61 20.19
C GLU A 227 0.52 4.27 20.11
N LEU A 228 0.13 3.31 20.96
CA LEU A 228 0.75 1.99 20.99
C LEU A 228 -0.30 0.88 20.91
N TYR A 229 -0.03 -0.08 20.04
CA TYR A 229 -0.88 -1.23 19.77
C TYR A 229 -0.07 -2.52 19.81
N ASN A 230 -0.70 -3.62 20.22
CA ASN A 230 -0.15 -4.97 20.08
C ASN A 230 -0.91 -5.66 18.95
N LEU A 231 -0.24 -5.90 17.81
CA LEU A 231 -0.88 -6.37 16.57
C LEU A 231 -1.37 -7.82 16.65
N VAL A 232 -0.84 -8.63 17.57
CA VAL A 232 -1.32 -10.01 17.79
C VAL A 232 -2.70 -10.01 18.46
N SER A 233 -2.91 -9.12 19.42
CA SER A 233 -4.17 -9.04 20.18
C SER A 233 -5.16 -7.97 19.67
N ASP A 234 -4.68 -7.00 18.88
CA ASP A 234 -5.45 -5.87 18.36
C ASP A 234 -4.90 -5.43 16.98
N ILE A 235 -5.07 -6.32 16.01
CA ILE A 235 -4.67 -6.13 14.61
C ILE A 235 -5.37 -4.94 13.92
N GLY A 236 -6.53 -4.52 14.45
CA GLY A 236 -7.27 -3.35 13.98
C GLY A 236 -6.86 -2.04 14.64
N GLU A 237 -5.84 -2.04 15.50
CA GLU A 237 -5.32 -0.85 16.18
C GLU A 237 -6.43 0.00 16.84
N THR A 238 -7.35 -0.70 17.52
CA THR A 238 -8.57 -0.12 18.11
C THR A 238 -8.37 0.36 19.54
N LYS A 239 -7.38 -0.18 20.26
CA LYS A 239 -7.15 0.06 21.68
C LYS A 239 -5.72 0.53 21.94
N ASN A 240 -5.56 1.84 22.06
CA ASN A 240 -4.28 2.44 22.43
C ASN A 240 -3.91 2.06 23.89
N VAL A 241 -2.80 1.32 24.06
CA VAL A 241 -2.29 0.85 25.35
C VAL A 241 -1.04 1.58 25.83
N ALA A 242 -0.66 2.72 25.22
CA ALA A 242 0.57 3.45 25.52
C ALA A 242 0.79 3.74 27.02
N LYS A 243 -0.27 4.11 27.76
CA LYS A 243 -0.19 4.39 29.20
C LYS A 243 0.19 3.18 30.06
N LYS A 244 -0.02 1.96 29.55
CA LYS A 244 0.25 0.71 30.28
C LYS A 244 1.66 0.17 30.07
N TYR A 245 2.34 0.59 28.99
CA TYR A 245 3.65 0.08 28.59
C TYR A 245 4.64 1.23 28.31
N PRO A 246 4.93 2.07 29.33
CA PRO A 246 5.82 3.23 29.15
C PRO A 246 7.23 2.84 28.66
N GLU A 247 7.73 1.67 29.02
CA GLU A 247 9.01 1.13 28.57
C GLU A 247 9.05 0.85 27.07
N ILE A 248 7.93 0.42 26.48
CA ILE A 248 7.82 0.21 25.03
C ILE A 248 7.76 1.56 24.32
N ILE A 249 7.06 2.54 24.89
CA ILE A 249 7.04 3.91 24.35
C ILE A 249 8.44 4.51 24.29
N ILE A 250 9.28 4.27 25.31
CA ILE A 250 10.67 4.75 25.32
C ILE A 250 11.44 4.14 24.14
N LYS A 251 11.37 2.83 23.94
CA LYS A 251 11.99 2.15 22.79
C LYS A 251 11.49 2.68 21.45
N MET A 252 10.17 2.90 21.30
CA MET A 252 9.59 3.46 20.08
C MET A 252 10.13 4.87 19.80
N LYS A 253 10.27 5.71 20.82
CA LYS A 253 10.87 7.06 20.68
C LYS A 253 12.32 7.00 20.25
N GLU A 254 13.10 6.09 20.84
CA GLU A 254 14.52 5.89 20.49
C GLU A 254 14.66 5.47 19.02
N ILE A 255 13.85 4.51 18.56
CA ILE A 255 13.82 4.10 17.15
C ILE A 255 13.41 5.28 16.26
N MET A 256 12.28 5.94 16.55
CA MET A 256 11.82 7.10 15.75
C MET A 256 12.85 8.24 15.66
N HIS A 257 13.64 8.46 16.72
CA HIS A 257 14.70 9.45 16.71
C HIS A 257 15.91 8.99 15.91
N LYS A 258 16.30 7.71 16.05
CA LYS A 258 17.47 7.14 15.37
C LYS A 258 17.26 7.01 13.86
N GLU A 259 16.08 6.55 13.45
CA GLU A 259 15.78 6.24 12.04
C GLU A 259 15.29 7.47 11.24
N HIS A 260 14.96 8.57 11.91
CA HIS A 260 14.62 9.81 11.20
C HIS A 260 15.89 10.50 10.68
N GLU A 261 15.95 10.67 9.36
CA GLU A 261 16.97 11.48 8.70
C GLU A 261 16.34 12.76 8.14
N TYR A 262 16.91 13.92 8.49
CA TYR A 262 16.44 15.20 7.96
C TYR A 262 16.69 15.28 6.45
N SER A 263 15.65 15.63 5.70
CA SER A 263 15.75 15.94 4.27
C SER A 263 15.39 17.40 4.02
N SER A 264 16.28 18.13 3.34
CA SER A 264 16.01 19.50 2.90
C SER A 264 14.86 19.60 1.88
N VAL A 265 14.55 18.49 1.21
CA VAL A 265 13.45 18.38 0.23
C VAL A 265 12.15 17.91 0.88
N PHE A 266 12.24 16.91 1.76
CA PHE A 266 11.11 16.31 2.46
C PHE A 266 11.28 16.49 3.97
N ASN A 267 10.99 17.69 4.47
CA ASN A 267 11.10 18.03 5.89
C ASN A 267 9.74 18.09 6.57
N PHE A 268 9.74 17.91 7.90
CA PHE A 268 8.60 18.33 8.68
C PHE A 268 8.53 19.86 8.79
N ALA A 269 7.31 20.37 9.00
CA ALA A 269 7.08 21.81 9.12
C ALA A 269 7.92 22.47 10.23
N PHE A 270 8.19 21.74 11.33
CA PHE A 270 9.00 22.23 12.45
C PHE A 270 10.52 22.22 12.17
N GLU A 271 10.96 21.68 11.03
CA GLU A 271 12.37 21.53 10.67
C GLU A 271 12.83 22.51 9.60
N LYS A 272 11.92 23.26 8.99
CA LYS A 272 12.21 24.21 7.90
C LYS A 272 13.24 25.30 8.24
N ASN A 273 13.64 25.41 9.51
CA ASN A 273 14.64 26.36 10.00
C ASN A 273 15.97 25.69 10.43
N LYS A 274 16.18 24.40 10.12
CA LYS A 274 17.45 23.67 10.29
C LYS A 274 18.23 23.62 8.99
#